data_AF-A0A9P4LU88-F1
#
_entry.id   AF-A0A9P4LU88-F1
#
_cell.length_a   1.000
_cell.length_b   1.000
_cell.length_c   1.000
_cell.angle_alpha   90.00
_cell.angle_beta   90.00
_cell.angle_gamma   90.00
#
_symmetry.space_group_name_H-M   'P 1'
#
loop_
_entity.id
_entity.type
_entity.pdbx_description
1 polymer ?
#
loop_
_entity_poly.entity_id
_entity_poly.type
_entity_poly.pdbx_seq_one_letter_code
_entity_poly.pdbx_strand_id
1 'polypeptide(L)'
;GGRADFKWEDVKNDQHRENYLGHSVMAPVGRWQKGRDLNWYTRTGDEATDAASIEAARKEELRRVKEAEEDAMAAALGLPVPVRNR
;
A
#
# COMPACT_ATOMS: atom_id res chain seq x y z
N GLY A 1 11.53 30.12 -3.71
CA GLY A 1 11.13 28.85 -4.34
C GLY A 1 10.09 28.19 -3.45
N GLY A 2 8.84 28.09 -3.90
CA GLY A 2 7.66 27.77 -3.07
C GLY A 2 7.47 26.29 -2.68
N ARG A 3 8.52 25.46 -2.78
CA ARG A 3 8.44 24.04 -2.39
C ARG A 3 8.25 23.84 -0.89
N ALA A 4 8.66 24.83 -0.08
CA ALA A 4 8.51 24.82 1.37
C ALA A 4 7.14 25.33 1.86
N ASP A 5 6.38 26.00 1.00
CA ASP A 5 5.15 26.71 1.39
C ASP A 5 3.87 25.92 1.07
N PHE A 6 3.99 24.70 0.55
CA PHE A 6 2.83 23.88 0.20
C PHE A 6 2.16 23.28 1.44
N LYS A 7 0.85 23.51 1.59
CA LYS A 7 0.03 22.93 2.66
C LYS A 7 -1.29 22.40 2.12
N TRP A 8 -1.64 21.18 2.53
CA TRP A 8 -2.92 20.56 2.18
C TRP A 8 -4.13 21.31 2.76
N GLU A 9 -3.96 22.01 3.88
CA GLU A 9 -5.01 22.86 4.45
C GLU A 9 -5.38 24.03 3.53
N ASP A 10 -4.41 24.58 2.80
CA ASP A 10 -4.67 25.66 1.84
C ASP A 10 -5.45 25.10 0.63
N VAL A 11 -5.10 23.89 0.19
CA VAL A 11 -5.82 23.17 -0.89
C VAL A 11 -7.28 22.90 -0.53
N LYS A 12 -7.63 22.65 0.75
CA LYS A 12 -9.03 22.44 1.16
C LYS A 12 -9.92 23.66 0.88
N ASN A 13 -9.35 24.86 0.99
CA ASN A 13 -10.06 26.13 0.85
C ASN A 13 -9.95 26.73 -0.56
N ASP A 14 -9.17 26.13 -1.44
CA ASP A 14 -8.99 26.57 -2.81
C ASP A 14 -10.25 26.28 -3.66
N GLN A 15 -10.63 27.23 -4.51
CA GLN A 15 -11.77 27.06 -5.43
C GLN A 15 -11.51 25.97 -6.47
N HIS A 16 -10.24 25.76 -6.83
CA HIS A 16 -9.77 24.85 -7.83
C HIS A 16 -9.04 23.64 -7.24
N ARG A 17 -9.39 23.24 -6.01
CA ARG A 17 -8.75 22.13 -5.29
C ARG A 17 -8.69 20.83 -6.09
N GLU A 18 -9.65 20.61 -6.99
CA GLU A 18 -9.70 19.45 -7.89
C GLU A 18 -8.51 19.35 -8.84
N ASN A 19 -7.81 20.46 -9.10
CA ASN A 19 -6.60 20.48 -9.93
C ASN A 19 -5.38 19.95 -9.18
N TYR A 20 -5.48 19.73 -7.86
CA TYR A 20 -4.40 19.18 -7.05
C TYR A 20 -4.50 17.66 -6.98
N LEU A 21 -3.47 16.97 -7.46
CA LEU A 21 -3.39 15.51 -7.41
C LEU A 21 -3.45 15.02 -5.95
N GLY A 22 -4.42 14.17 -5.62
CA GLY A 22 -4.57 13.63 -4.27
C GLY A 22 -5.48 14.46 -3.35
N HIS A 23 -6.12 15.53 -3.85
CA HIS A 23 -7.04 16.36 -3.06
C HIS A 23 -8.19 15.55 -2.41
N SER A 24 -8.61 14.44 -3.02
CA SER A 24 -9.68 13.58 -2.49
C SER A 24 -9.31 12.86 -1.19
N VAL A 25 -8.03 12.53 -1.01
CA VAL A 25 -7.52 11.80 0.16
C VAL A 25 -6.84 12.75 1.15
N MET A 26 -6.05 13.70 0.65
CA MET A 26 -5.19 14.57 1.47
C MET A 26 -5.88 15.88 1.90
N ALA A 27 -6.91 16.31 1.17
CA ALA A 27 -7.70 17.51 1.47
C ALA A 27 -9.23 17.21 1.40
N PRO A 28 -9.72 16.20 2.13
CA PRO A 28 -11.13 15.84 2.09
C PRO A 28 -12.01 16.96 2.67
N VAL A 29 -13.16 17.20 2.04
CA VAL A 29 -14.09 18.28 2.41
C VAL A 29 -15.54 17.80 2.48
N GLY A 30 -16.38 18.48 3.26
CA GLY A 30 -17.80 18.13 3.38
C GLY A 30 -18.05 16.94 4.30
N ARG A 31 -19.29 16.42 4.30
CA ARG A 31 -19.75 15.44 5.29
C ARG A 31 -19.34 13.99 4.99
N TRP A 32 -19.00 13.68 3.74
CA TRP A 32 -18.72 12.30 3.30
C TRP A 32 -17.49 11.71 3.99
N GLN A 33 -16.51 12.54 4.39
CA GLN A 33 -15.31 12.12 5.12
C GLN A 33 -15.59 11.73 6.58
N LYS A 34 -16.72 12.17 7.16
CA LYS A 34 -17.02 11.95 8.58
C LYS A 34 -17.25 10.46 8.84
N GLY A 35 -16.49 9.90 9.78
CA GLY A 35 -16.60 8.48 10.15
C GLY A 35 -16.04 7.52 9.09
N ARG A 36 -15.23 8.02 8.15
CA ARG A 36 -14.50 7.20 7.18
C ARG A 36 -13.01 7.35 7.42
N ASP A 37 -12.31 6.23 7.30
CA ASP A 37 -10.86 6.20 7.29
C ASP A 37 -10.38 6.18 5.84
N LEU A 38 -9.92 7.34 5.34
CA LEU A 38 -9.46 7.46 3.95
C LEU A 38 -8.09 6.80 3.75
N ASN A 39 -7.32 6.61 4.81
CA ASN A 39 -5.97 6.04 4.80
C ASN A 39 -5.97 4.55 5.18
N TRP A 40 -7.13 3.90 5.21
CA TRP A 40 -7.25 2.48 5.57
C TRP A 40 -6.38 1.58 4.68
N TYR A 41 -6.19 1.94 3.40
CA TYR A 41 -5.37 1.18 2.46
C TYR A 41 -3.86 1.36 2.70
N THR A 42 -3.46 2.45 3.37
CA THR A 42 -2.09 2.66 3.85
C THR A 42 -1.88 2.15 5.26
N ARG A 43 -2.95 1.68 5.94
CA ARG A 43 -2.87 0.99 7.23
C ARG A 43 -2.33 -0.42 7.01
N THR A 44 -1.07 -0.50 6.64
CA THR A 44 -0.19 -1.64 6.91
C THR A 44 0.77 -1.16 8.00
N GLY A 45 0.40 -1.34 9.27
CA GLY A 45 1.30 -1.09 10.40
C GLY A 45 1.03 0.14 11.26
N ASP A 46 -0.21 0.39 11.68
CA ASP A 46 -0.49 1.36 12.76
C ASP A 46 -0.29 0.76 14.18
N GLU A 47 0.23 -0.48 14.29
CA GLU A 47 1.01 -0.87 15.45
C GLU A 47 2.48 -0.64 15.10
N ALA A 48 3.17 0.15 15.93
CA ALA A 48 4.60 0.42 15.83
C ALA A 48 5.43 -0.84 16.12
N THR A 49 5.28 -1.87 15.30
CA THR A 49 6.18 -3.03 15.21
C THR A 49 6.80 -2.98 13.82
N ASP A 50 7.98 -2.35 13.75
CA ASP A 50 8.92 -2.34 12.62
C ASP A 50 8.29 -2.44 11.22
N ALA A 51 8.19 -1.33 10.48
CA ALA A 51 7.84 -1.36 9.05
C ALA A 51 8.72 -2.36 8.26
N ALA A 52 9.95 -2.60 8.70
CA ALA A 52 10.84 -3.63 8.17
C ALA A 52 10.32 -5.07 8.39
N SER A 53 9.67 -5.35 9.53
CA SER A 53 9.09 -6.64 9.87
C SER A 53 7.85 -6.96 9.03
N ILE A 54 7.03 -5.95 8.73
CA ILE A 54 5.85 -6.09 7.88
C ILE A 54 6.26 -6.26 6.42
N GLU A 55 7.27 -5.53 5.95
CA GLU A 55 7.81 -5.73 4.60
C GLU A 55 8.47 -7.11 4.45
N ALA A 56 9.15 -7.60 5.49
CA ALA A 56 9.70 -8.95 5.53
C ALA A 56 8.58 -10.01 5.52
N ALA A 57 7.51 -9.83 6.29
CA ALA A 57 6.36 -10.73 6.29
C ALA A 57 5.66 -10.76 4.93
N ARG A 58 5.48 -9.59 4.30
CA ARG A 58 4.90 -9.49 2.95
C ARG A 58 5.79 -10.13 1.89
N LYS A 59 7.13 -9.99 2.00
CA LYS A 59 8.08 -10.69 1.13
C LYS A 59 8.04 -12.20 1.34
N GLU A 60 7.85 -12.66 2.57
CA GLU A 60 7.70 -14.07 2.88
C GLU A 60 6.42 -14.67 2.30
N GLU A 61 5.29 -13.96 2.43
CA GLU A 61 4.04 -14.37 1.80
C GLU A 61 4.16 -14.42 0.27
N LEU A 62 4.75 -13.38 -0.33
CA LEU A 62 5.01 -13.34 -1.77
C LEU A 62 5.92 -14.48 -2.22
N ARG A 63 6.96 -14.79 -1.41
CA ARG A 63 7.86 -15.92 -1.67
C ARG A 63 7.09 -17.24 -1.64
N ARG A 64 6.27 -17.49 -0.63
CA ARG A 64 5.48 -18.73 -0.55
C ARG A 64 4.50 -18.89 -1.72
N VAL A 65 3.85 -17.81 -2.13
CA VAL A 65 2.96 -17.83 -3.30
C VAL A 65 3.75 -18.18 -4.56
N LYS A 66 4.88 -17.52 -4.77
CA LYS A 66 5.75 -17.76 -5.92
C LYS A 66 6.33 -19.18 -5.94
N GLU A 67 6.65 -19.75 -4.78
CA GLU A 67 7.08 -21.15 -4.66
C GLU A 67 5.95 -22.12 -5.00
N ALA A 68 4.73 -21.88 -4.50
CA ALA A 68 3.58 -22.70 -4.85
C ALA A 68 3.24 -22.64 -6.35
N GLU A 69 3.41 -21.47 -6.97
CA GLU A 69 3.28 -21.30 -8.42
C GLU A 69 4.38 -22.01 -9.20
N GLU A 70 5.63 -21.95 -8.74
CA GLU A 70 6.77 -22.65 -9.34
C GLU A 70 6.60 -24.17 -9.27
N ASP A 71 6.17 -24.69 -8.13
CA ASP A 71 5.92 -26.13 -7.93
C ASP A 71 4.76 -26.61 -8.81
N ALA A 72 3.68 -25.84 -8.91
CA ALA A 72 2.55 -26.14 -9.79
C ALA A 72 2.95 -26.10 -11.27
N MET A 73 3.80 -25.14 -11.66
CA MET A 73 4.32 -25.03 -13.02
C MET A 73 5.28 -26.16 -13.35
N ALA A 74 6.17 -26.55 -12.43
CA ALA A 74 7.07 -27.70 -12.59
C ALA A 74 6.27 -29.00 -12.77
N ALA A 75 5.25 -29.21 -11.94
CA ALA A 75 4.35 -30.36 -12.07
C ALA A 75 3.60 -30.38 -13.41
N ALA A 76 3.12 -29.23 -13.89
CA ALA A 76 2.45 -29.12 -15.18
C ALA A 76 3.39 -29.38 -16.37
N LEU A 77 4.67 -29.00 -16.24
CA LEU A 77 5.71 -29.22 -17.24
C LEU A 77 6.40 -30.60 -17.12
N GLY A 78 6.01 -31.43 -16.15
CA GLY A 78 6.63 -32.74 -15.90
C GLY A 78 8.05 -32.67 -15.34
N LEU A 79 8.44 -31.52 -14.79
CA LEU A 79 9.75 -31.29 -14.18
C LEU A 79 9.71 -31.62 -12.67
N PRO A 80 10.82 -32.11 -12.09
CA PRO A 80 10.87 -32.42 -10.67
C PRO A 80 10.72 -31.15 -9.83
N VAL A 81 9.84 -31.22 -8.82
CA VAL A 81 9.64 -30.13 -7.85
C VAL A 81 10.90 -29.96 -7.01
N PRO A 82 11.45 -28.73 -6.89
CA PRO A 82 12.67 -28.49 -6.13
C PRO A 82 12.47 -28.77 -4.63
N VAL A 83 13.30 -29.66 -4.06
CA VAL A 83 13.27 -29.98 -2.63
C VAL A 83 13.88 -28.82 -1.84
N ARG A 84 13.05 -28.11 -1.07
CA ARG A 84 13.47 -27.00 -0.22
C ARG A 84 13.62 -27.48 1.23
N ASN A 85 14.82 -27.34 1.80
CA ASN A 85 15.04 -27.54 3.24
C ASN A 85 14.41 -26.37 3.99
N ARG A 86 13.35 -26.65 4.77
CA ARG A 86 12.63 -25.68 5.59
C ARG A 86 13.28 -25.47 6.94
#